data_AF-X1JQG4-F1
#
_entry.id   AF-X1JQG4-F1
#
_cell.length_a   1.000
_cell.length_b   1.000
_cell.length_c   1.000
_cell.angle_alpha   90.00
_cell.angle_beta   90.00
_cell.angle_gamma   90.00
#
_symmetry.space_group_name_H-M   'P 1'
#
loop_
_entity.id
_entity.type
_entity.pdbx_description
1 polymer ?
#
loop_
_entity_poly.entity_id
_entity_poly.type
_entity_poly.pdbx_seq_one_letter_code
_entity_poly.pdbx_strand_id
1 'polypeptide(L)' 'KRQFHSTSRYFLRITVGNGSDELIDYLIKAFSEKGRRIITTAPSFAMYKIYSIINGSNFVQIPLGQNDFSLN' A
#
# COMPACT_ATOMS: atom_id res chain seq x y z
N LYS A 1 26.18 33.29 -10.06
CA LYS A 1 25.44 32.08 -10.49
C LYS A 1 25.81 30.92 -9.56
N ARG A 2 25.05 30.67 -8.49
CA ARG A 2 25.20 29.47 -7.64
C ARG A 2 24.26 28.39 -8.16
N GLN A 3 24.81 27.22 -8.51
CA GLN A 3 24.03 26.06 -8.91
C GLN A 3 23.39 25.41 -7.68
N PHE A 4 22.10 25.66 -7.46
CA PHE A 4 21.25 24.79 -6.65
C PHE A 4 20.63 23.77 -7.60
N HIS A 5 21.25 22.59 -7.77
CA HIS A 5 20.69 21.52 -8.60
C HIS A 5 20.77 20.18 -7.84
N SER A 6 19.60 19.57 -7.64
CA SER A 6 19.32 18.14 -7.39
C SER A 6 18.74 17.73 -6.02
N THR A 7 19.13 18.33 -4.88
CA THR A 7 18.73 17.78 -3.56
C THR A 7 17.25 18.01 -3.17
N SER A 8 16.59 19.01 -3.77
CA SER A 8 15.19 19.37 -3.43
C SER A 8 14.14 18.32 -3.83
N ARG A 9 14.43 17.44 -4.82
CA ARG A 9 13.45 16.46 -5.32
C ARG A 9 13.24 15.25 -4.41
N TYR A 10 14.20 14.93 -3.54
CA TYR A 10 14.11 13.75 -2.68
C TYR A 10 13.07 13.93 -1.56
N PHE A 11 12.94 15.14 -1.01
CA PHE A 11 11.93 15.43 0.02
C PHE A 11 10.49 15.32 -0.50
N LEU A 12 10.24 15.54 -1.79
CA LEU A 12 8.89 15.44 -2.40
C LEU A 12 8.32 14.02 -2.43
N ARG A 13 9.10 12.98 -2.07
CA ARG A 13 8.67 11.57 -2.08
C ARG A 13 8.62 10.91 -0.71
N ILE A 14 8.76 11.69 0.36
CA ILE A 14 8.72 11.18 1.73
C ILE A 14 7.45 11.72 2.40
N THR A 15 6.60 10.80 2.85
CA THR A 15 5.42 11.12 3.67
C THR A 15 5.62 10.57 5.06
N VAL A 16 5.40 11.40 6.07
CA VAL A 16 5.43 11.01 7.49
C VAL A 16 3.99 10.93 7.99
N GLY A 17 3.66 9.87 8.72
CA GLY A 17 2.34 9.66 9.33
C GLY A 17 2.47 9.10 10.74
N ASN A 18 1.37 9.00 11.47
CA ASN A 18 1.33 8.51 12.84
C ASN A 18 1.34 6.97 12.92
N GLY A 19 2.30 6.36 12.22
CA GLY A 19 2.42 4.91 12.05
C GLY A 19 2.03 4.42 10.65
N SER A 20 2.40 3.17 10.34
CA SER A 20 2.13 2.55 9.03
C SER A 20 0.64 2.36 8.77
N ASP A 21 -0.14 2.14 9.82
CA ASP A 21 -1.59 1.91 9.74
C ASP A 21 -2.33 3.08 9.08
N GLU A 22 -2.03 4.32 9.50
CA GLU A 22 -2.57 5.53 8.89
C GLU A 22 -2.12 5.68 7.44
N LEU A 23 -0.85 5.39 7.16
CA LEU A 23 -0.29 5.51 5.82
C LEU A 23 -0.87 4.47 4.84
N ILE A 24 -1.12 3.24 5.29
CA ILE A 24 -1.76 2.18 4.49
C ILE A 24 -3.19 2.59 4.13
N ASP A 25 -3.95 3.12 5.09
CA ASP A 25 -5.31 3.64 4.83
C ASP A 25 -5.29 4.81 3.82
N TYR A 26 -4.35 5.76 3.96
CA TYR A 26 -4.18 6.83 2.97
C TYR A 26 -3.81 6.32 1.59
N LEU A 27 -2.93 5.32 1.47
CA LEU A 27 -2.59 4.72 0.18
C LEU A 27 -3.83 4.11 -0.48
N ILE A 28 -4.66 3.42 0.29
CA ILE A 28 -5.90 2.84 -0.22
C ILE A 28 -6.86 3.94 -0.68
N LYS A 29 -7.03 5.01 0.09
CA LYS A 29 -7.88 6.16 -0.28
C LYS A 29 -7.37 6.92 -1.50
N ALA A 30 -6.06 7.03 -1.65
CA ALA A 30 -5.43 7.79 -2.73
C ALA A 30 -5.49 7.05 -4.08
N PHE A 31 -5.44 5.71 -4.06
CA PHE A 31 -5.30 4.89 -5.27
C PHE A 31 -6.46 3.92 -5.54
N SER A 32 -7.37 3.79 -4.59
CA SER A 32 -8.57 2.95 -4.72
C SER A 32 -9.85 3.79 -4.69
N GLU A 33 -10.93 3.17 -5.15
CA GLU A 33 -12.27 3.71 -5.16
C GLU A 33 -13.26 2.56 -4.92
N LYS A 34 -14.53 2.90 -4.64
CA LYS A 34 -15.56 1.90 -4.35
C LYS A 34 -15.66 0.87 -5.49
N GLY A 35 -15.56 -0.41 -5.15
CA GLY A 35 -15.62 -1.52 -6.10
C GLY A 35 -14.32 -1.84 -6.83
N ARG A 36 -13.27 -1.02 -6.71
CA ARG A 36 -11.95 -1.31 -7.25
C ARG A 36 -11.27 -2.44 -6.46
N ARG A 37 -10.43 -3.23 -7.13
CA ARG A 37 -9.78 -4.39 -6.53
C ARG A 37 -8.45 -4.03 -5.87
N ILE A 38 -8.26 -4.49 -4.65
CA ILE A 38 -6.97 -4.50 -3.95
C ILE A 38 -6.53 -5.95 -3.83
N ILE A 39 -5.34 -6.24 -4.34
CA ILE A 39 -4.83 -7.61 -4.45
C ILE A 39 -3.65 -7.76 -3.49
N THR A 40 -3.67 -8.82 -2.70
CA THR A 40 -2.55 -9.19 -1.81
C THR A 40 -2.28 -10.69 -1.93
N THR A 41 -1.23 -11.15 -1.26
CA THR A 41 -0.93 -12.57 -1.10
C THR A 41 -1.48 -13.11 0.22
N ALA A 42 -1.61 -14.44 0.33
CA ALA A 42 -1.93 -15.11 1.59
C ALA A 42 -0.88 -16.20 1.90
N PRO A 43 -0.36 -16.27 3.14
CA PRO A 43 -0.65 -15.37 4.26
C PRO A 43 -0.02 -13.98 4.07
N SER A 44 -0.67 -12.95 4.60
CA SER A 44 -0.16 -11.57 4.63
C SER A 44 -0.79 -10.80 5.79
N PHE A 45 -0.38 -9.55 5.98
CA PHE A 45 -0.86 -8.72 7.07
C PHE A 45 -2.37 -8.47 6.98
N ALA A 46 -3.11 -8.84 8.03
CA ALA A 46 -4.58 -8.84 8.04
C ALA A 46 -5.18 -7.44 7.80
N MET A 47 -4.46 -6.38 8.17
CA MET A 47 -4.96 -5.01 8.02
C MET A 47 -5.16 -4.60 6.57
N TYR A 48 -4.43 -5.18 5.61
CA TYR A 48 -4.69 -4.91 4.19
C TYR A 48 -6.12 -5.27 3.80
N LYS A 49 -6.66 -6.37 4.33
CA LYS A 49 -8.06 -6.77 4.12
C LYS A 49 -9.01 -5.78 4.77
N ILE A 50 -8.75 -5.44 6.04
CA ILE A 50 -9.62 -4.59 6.84
C ILE A 50 -9.73 -3.20 6.20
N TYR A 51 -8.60 -2.54 5.89
CA TYR A 51 -8.61 -1.22 5.27
C TYR A 51 -9.22 -1.23 3.87
N SER A 52 -9.04 -2.31 3.09
CA SER A 52 -9.68 -2.44 1.78
C SER A 52 -11.21 -2.44 1.90
N ILE A 53 -11.74 -3.23 2.84
CA ILE A 53 -13.18 -3.37 3.06
C ILE A 53 -13.78 -2.06 3.60
N ILE A 54 -13.12 -1.41 4.56
CA ILE A 54 -13.57 -0.14 5.15
C ILE A 54 -13.68 0.96 4.07
N ASN A 55 -12.75 0.98 3.11
CA ASN A 55 -12.76 1.92 1.99
C ASN A 55 -13.63 1.45 0.80
N GLY A 56 -14.47 0.41 0.98
CA GLY A 56 -15.40 -0.06 -0.04
C GLY A 56 -14.74 -0.72 -1.25
N SER A 57 -13.48 -1.13 -1.13
CA SER A 57 -12.73 -1.84 -2.17
C SER A 57 -12.98 -3.35 -2.10
N ASN A 58 -12.87 -4.02 -3.24
CA ASN A 58 -12.97 -5.46 -3.36
C ASN A 58 -11.60 -6.10 -3.06
N PHE A 59 -11.48 -6.76 -1.91
CA PHE A 59 -10.23 -7.40 -1.50
C PHE A 59 -10.07 -8.79 -2.14
N VAL A 60 -8.91 -9.05 -2.74
CA VAL A 60 -8.57 -10.31 -3.40
C VAL A 60 -7.26 -10.85 -2.82
N GLN A 61 -7.21 -12.15 -2.53
CA GLN A 61 -6.00 -12.81 -2.05
C GLN A 61 -5.54 -13.89 -3.01
N ILE A 62 -4.24 -13.91 -3.27
CA ILE A 62 -3.56 -14.98 -4.02
C ILE A 62 -2.79 -15.85 -3.03
N PRO A 63 -3.11 -17.14 -2.88
CA PRO A 63 -2.40 -18.01 -1.95
C PRO A 63 -0.96 -18.22 -2.44
N LEU A 64 -0.01 -18.11 -1.51
CA LEU A 64 1.39 -18.43 -1.74
C LEU A 64 1.63 -19.93 -1.56
N GLY A 65 2.76 -20.40 -2.10
CA GLY A 65 3.24 -21.76 -1.89
C GLY A 65 3.33 -22.10 -0.40
N GLN A 66 2.80 -23.25 0.01
CA GLN A 66 2.73 -23.63 1.43
C GLN A 66 4.10 -23.92 2.05
N ASN A 67 5.08 -24.29 1.23
CA ASN A 67 6.40 -24.73 1.70
C ASN A 67 7.41 -23.57 1.80
N ASP A 68 7.28 -22.55 0.94
CA ASP A 68 8.30 -21.52 0.75
C ASP A 68 7.75 -20.09 0.57
N PHE A 69 6.42 -19.92 0.62
CA PHE A 69 5.74 -18.65 0.39
C PHE A 69 6.05 -18.01 -0.98
N SER A 70 6.42 -18.80 -1.98
CA SER A 70 6.63 -18.33 -3.35
C SER A 70 5.31 -18.03 -4.07
N LEU A 71 5.38 -17.13 -5.06
CA LEU A 71 4.29 -16.84 -5.99
C LEU A 71 4.53 -17.65 -7.28
N ASN A 72 3.57 -18.51 -7.63
CA ASN A 72 3.61 -19.36 -8.84
C ASN A 72 3.16 -18.62 -10.10
#